data_AF-A0A2V7WI66-F1
#
_entry.id   AF-A0A2V7WI66-F1
#
_cell.length_a   1.000
_cell.length_b   1.000
_cell.length_c   1.000
_cell.angle_alpha   90.00
_cell.angle_beta   90.00
_cell.angle_gamma   90.00
#
_symmetry.space_group_name_H-M   'P 1'
#
loop_
_entity.id
_entity.type
_entity.pdbx_description
1 polymer ?
#
loop_
_entity_poly.entity_id
_entity_poly.type
_entity_poly.pdbx_seq_one_letter_code
_entity_poly.pdbx_strand_id
1 'polypeptide(L)'
;MTPVNVLQIGVLRDGAWKTSVLLPNLGMSRAYNPQMRLSHTTVHWTGDNGEALSADRSILSIVWWEESQYAQARYAPIFLDEENFDFTNVAVYDLPVLSGGGGPTSYEDVASGAYLFPALHSDGPGGAILASFADLNKRRNVVVRITFPTDLGTPGEGNITWMRRHIPIVGVVGDAPLAPTAPVRIASMGTALGAGYRPTFYWRDADRLLYTRFDGREWNSVKAIQLGDTMSYERALSLVLGMASAN
;
A
#
# COMPACT_ATOMS: atom_id res chain seq x y z
N MET A 1 20.40 13.95 15.81
CA MET A 1 19.15 13.25 16.20
C MET A 1 18.55 12.69 14.93
N THR A 2 18.42 11.37 14.83
CA THR A 2 17.76 10.72 13.69
C THR A 2 16.26 11.03 13.77
N PRO A 3 15.61 11.51 12.69
CA PRO A 3 14.17 11.70 12.71
C PRO A 3 13.49 10.37 12.99
N VAL A 4 12.73 10.30 14.09
CA VAL A 4 11.81 9.20 14.36
C VAL A 4 10.50 9.59 13.70
N ASN A 5 10.17 8.95 12.57
CA ASN A 5 8.83 9.10 12.00
C ASN A 5 7.85 8.41 12.95
N VAL A 6 7.02 9.19 13.62
CA VAL A 6 6.00 8.70 14.55
C VAL A 6 4.65 8.81 13.86
N LEU A 7 3.86 7.74 13.86
CA LEU A 7 2.47 7.79 13.43
C LEU A 7 1.56 7.76 14.65
N GLN A 8 0.80 8.82 14.86
CA GLN A 8 -0.23 8.90 15.89
C GLN A 8 -1.60 8.71 15.23
N ILE A 9 -2.41 7.81 15.79
CA ILE A 9 -3.75 7.51 15.29
C ILE A 9 -4.75 7.73 16.42
N GLY A 10 -5.85 8.41 16.09
CA GLY A 10 -7.00 8.61 16.97
C GLY A 10 -8.25 8.00 16.37
N VAL A 11 -9.01 7.26 17.18
CA VAL A 11 -10.32 6.71 16.84
C VAL A 11 -11.35 7.26 17.82
N LEU A 12 -12.40 7.87 17.31
CA LEU A 12 -13.54 8.33 18.10
C LEU A 12 -14.56 7.20 18.20
N ARG A 13 -14.80 6.69 19.42
CA ARG A 13 -15.76 5.61 19.69
C ARG A 13 -16.53 5.92 20.96
N ASP A 14 -17.86 5.74 20.90
CA ASP A 14 -18.77 5.98 22.04
C ASP A 14 -18.59 7.37 22.69
N GLY A 15 -18.32 8.38 21.85
CA GLY A 15 -18.10 9.76 22.30
C GLY A 15 -16.72 10.05 22.93
N ALA A 16 -15.81 9.07 22.96
CA ALA A 16 -14.47 9.22 23.51
C ALA A 16 -13.38 8.98 22.44
N TRP A 17 -12.32 9.80 22.49
CA TRP A 17 -11.13 9.58 21.68
C TRP A 17 -10.24 8.54 22.34
N LYS A 18 -9.99 7.44 21.64
CA LYS A 18 -8.86 6.54 21.92
C LYS A 18 -7.73 6.92 20.97
N THR A 19 -6.54 7.17 21.53
CA THR A 19 -5.36 7.50 20.73
C THR A 19 -4.25 6.51 21.05
N SER A 20 -3.43 6.21 20.05
CA SER A 20 -2.21 5.45 20.28
C SER A 20 -1.20 5.72 19.16
N VAL A 21 0.02 5.26 19.39
CA VAL A 21 1.20 5.65 18.64
C VAL A 21 1.87 4.40 18.10
N LEU A 22 2.02 4.34 16.78
CA LEU A 22 2.90 3.38 16.13
C LEU A 22 4.31 3.95 16.12
N LEU A 23 5.17 3.37 16.95
CA LEU A 23 6.59 3.67 16.96
C LEU A 23 7.28 2.89 15.82
N PRO A 24 8.25 3.49 15.13
CA PRO A 24 9.07 2.74 14.18
C PRO A 24 9.83 1.67 14.96
N ASN A 25 10.08 0.53 14.30
CA ASN A 25 10.81 -0.58 14.88
C ASN A 25 12.12 -0.08 15.50
N LEU A 26 12.37 -0.37 16.78
CA LEU A 26 13.55 0.11 17.51
C LEU A 26 14.82 -0.51 16.89
N GLY A 27 15.47 0.21 15.97
CA GLY A 27 16.65 -0.26 15.23
C GLY A 27 17.14 0.73 14.17
N MET A 28 18.10 0.30 13.34
CA MET A 28 18.65 1.07 12.20
C MET A 28 17.69 1.14 10.99
N SER A 29 16.37 1.10 11.19
CA SER A 29 15.42 1.17 10.08
C SER A 29 15.21 2.62 9.64
N ARG A 30 15.27 2.87 8.33
CA ARG A 30 14.84 4.13 7.74
C ARG A 30 13.57 3.88 6.94
N ALA A 31 12.47 4.48 7.38
CA ALA A 31 11.18 4.41 6.70
C ALA A 31 10.98 5.64 5.79
N TYR A 32 10.57 5.40 4.55
CA TYR A 32 10.38 6.42 3.52
C TYR A 32 9.00 6.30 2.87
N ASN A 33 8.46 7.45 2.49
CA ASN A 33 7.25 7.60 1.68
C ASN A 33 6.06 6.75 2.13
N PRO A 34 5.63 6.86 3.41
CA PRO A 34 4.46 6.14 3.88
C PRO A 34 3.22 6.57 3.10
N GLN A 35 2.36 5.61 2.79
CA GLN A 35 1.03 5.82 2.24
C GLN A 35 0.01 5.12 3.14
N MET A 36 -1.15 5.74 3.30
CA MET A 36 -2.23 5.24 4.14
C MET A 36 -3.52 5.16 3.35
N ARG A 37 -4.30 4.12 3.59
CA ARG A 37 -5.62 3.94 2.98
C ARG A 37 -6.56 3.28 3.97
N LEU A 38 -7.71 3.92 4.22
CA LEU A 38 -8.80 3.34 4.97
C LEU A 38 -9.66 2.48 4.03
N SER A 39 -10.00 1.27 4.45
CA SER A 39 -10.98 0.43 3.78
C SER A 39 -12.05 -0.04 4.76
N HIS A 40 -13.25 -0.28 4.21
CA HIS A 40 -14.39 -0.79 4.95
C HIS A 40 -14.87 -2.09 4.30
N THR A 41 -15.19 -3.07 5.13
CA THR A 41 -15.79 -4.34 4.70
C THR A 41 -16.78 -4.80 5.75
N THR A 42 -17.72 -5.65 5.38
CA THR A 42 -18.64 -6.28 6.33
C THR A 42 -18.14 -7.69 6.60
N VAL A 43 -18.02 -8.04 7.87
CA VAL A 43 -17.62 -9.38 8.31
C VAL A 43 -18.80 -10.09 8.95
N HIS A 44 -18.84 -11.41 8.79
CA HIS A 44 -19.88 -12.30 9.26
C HIS A 44 -19.27 -13.40 10.13
N TRP A 45 -19.99 -13.83 11.15
CA TRP A 45 -19.60 -14.96 11.99
C TRP A 45 -20.84 -15.61 12.62
N THR A 46 -20.66 -16.82 13.14
CA THR A 46 -21.72 -17.54 13.87
C THR A 46 -21.54 -17.28 15.36
N GLY A 47 -22.57 -16.72 16.00
CA GLY A 47 -22.60 -16.51 17.45
C GLY A 47 -22.74 -17.79 18.24
N ASP A 48 -22.62 -17.68 19.57
CA ASP A 48 -22.56 -18.83 20.46
C ASP A 48 -23.84 -19.68 20.47
N ASN A 49 -25.01 -19.10 20.13
CA ASN A 49 -26.28 -19.82 20.04
C ASN A 49 -26.61 -20.25 18.60
N GLY A 50 -25.64 -20.15 17.67
CA GLY A 50 -25.82 -20.49 16.26
C GLY A 50 -26.41 -19.37 15.41
N GLU A 51 -26.61 -18.17 15.96
CA GLU A 51 -27.12 -17.02 15.22
C GLU A 51 -26.10 -16.48 14.21
N ALA A 52 -26.58 -15.98 13.07
CA ALA A 52 -25.73 -15.28 12.10
C ALA A 52 -25.54 -13.83 12.53
N LEU A 53 -24.29 -13.43 12.76
CA LEU A 53 -23.89 -12.10 13.18
C LEU A 53 -23.11 -11.40 12.06
N SER A 54 -23.17 -10.07 12.05
CA SER A 54 -22.42 -9.23 11.13
C SER A 54 -22.00 -7.92 11.76
N ALA A 55 -20.83 -7.41 11.38
CA ALA A 55 -20.38 -6.07 11.75
C ALA A 55 -19.54 -5.43 10.63
N ASP A 56 -19.51 -4.10 10.65
CA ASP A 56 -18.60 -3.35 9.81
C ASP A 56 -17.19 -3.37 10.39
N ARG A 57 -16.23 -3.63 9.52
CA ARG A 57 -14.80 -3.65 9.81
C ARG A 57 -14.13 -2.50 9.10
N SER A 58 -13.30 -1.77 9.83
CA SER A 58 -12.56 -0.61 9.32
C SER A 58 -11.07 -0.87 9.45
N ILE A 59 -10.37 -0.94 8.33
CA ILE A 59 -8.94 -1.28 8.29
C ILE A 59 -8.15 -0.09 7.77
N LEU A 60 -7.29 0.49 8.61
CA LEU A 60 -6.27 1.42 8.17
C LEU A 60 -5.06 0.64 7.69
N SER A 61 -4.86 0.63 6.38
CA SER A 61 -3.72 0.01 5.73
C SER A 61 -2.62 1.02 5.52
N ILE A 62 -1.39 0.63 5.88
CA ILE A 62 -0.20 1.46 5.75
C ILE A 62 0.83 0.69 4.93
N VAL A 63 1.44 1.35 3.96
CA VAL A 63 2.62 0.84 3.24
C VAL A 63 3.73 1.87 3.31
N TRP A 64 4.97 1.44 3.41
CA TRP A 64 6.15 2.31 3.34
C TRP A 64 7.34 1.55 2.79
N TRP A 65 8.34 2.27 2.28
CA TRP A 65 9.63 1.69 1.97
C TRP A 65 10.50 1.68 3.21
N GLU A 66 11.14 0.56 3.53
CA GLU A 66 12.07 0.46 4.65
C GLU A 66 13.44 -0.01 4.20
N GLU A 67 14.47 0.71 4.66
CA GLU A 67 15.85 0.22 4.64
C GLU A 67 16.21 -0.29 6.04
N SER A 68 16.29 -1.61 6.20
CA SER A 68 16.76 -2.27 7.42
C SER A 68 17.76 -3.37 7.07
N GLN A 69 17.51 -4.64 7.45
CA GLN A 69 18.34 -5.76 6.98
C GLN A 69 18.26 -5.92 5.46
N TYR A 70 17.08 -5.68 4.90
CA TYR A 70 16.81 -5.64 3.48
C TYR A 70 16.07 -4.34 3.14
N ALA A 71 16.18 -3.91 1.89
CA ALA A 71 15.52 -2.73 1.38
C ALA A 71 14.24 -3.13 0.66
N GLN A 72 13.08 -2.91 1.29
CA GLN A 72 11.82 -3.46 0.81
C GLN A 72 10.60 -2.69 1.28
N ALA A 73 9.49 -2.88 0.58
CA ALA A 73 8.21 -2.36 1.00
C ALA A 73 7.63 -3.18 2.17
N ARG A 74 7.16 -2.48 3.19
CA ARG A 74 6.50 -3.02 4.38
C ARG A 74 5.01 -2.68 4.35
N TYR A 75 4.20 -3.54 4.92
CA TYR A 75 2.75 -3.36 5.03
C TYR A 75 2.28 -3.63 6.45
N ALA A 76 1.39 -2.78 6.95
CA ALA A 76 0.74 -2.96 8.25
C ALA A 76 -0.77 -2.71 8.13
N PRO A 77 -1.63 -3.69 8.44
CA PRO A 77 -3.04 -3.48 8.65
C PRO A 77 -3.33 -3.15 10.12
N ILE A 78 -4.11 -2.10 10.35
CA ILE A 78 -4.62 -1.74 11.66
C ILE A 78 -6.14 -1.84 11.63
N PHE A 79 -6.70 -2.73 12.46
CA PHE A 79 -8.14 -2.92 12.61
C PHE A 79 -8.67 -1.91 13.62
N LEU A 80 -9.46 -0.96 13.14
CA LEU A 80 -10.00 0.16 13.93
C LEU A 80 -11.28 -0.22 14.69
N ASP A 81 -11.90 -1.34 14.33
CA ASP A 81 -13.14 -1.87 14.93
C ASP A 81 -12.93 -2.64 16.24
N GLU A 82 -11.70 -3.08 16.53
CA GLU A 82 -11.42 -3.88 17.73
C GLU A 82 -11.48 -3.04 19.02
N GLU A 83 -12.03 -3.62 20.09
CA GLU A 83 -12.22 -2.93 21.38
C GLU A 83 -10.90 -2.57 22.06
N ASN A 84 -9.91 -3.46 21.92
CA ASN A 84 -8.55 -3.34 22.45
C ASN A 84 -7.61 -2.79 21.38
N PHE A 85 -7.79 -1.51 21.07
CA PHE A 85 -6.98 -0.79 20.11
C PHE A 85 -5.54 -0.58 20.64
N ASP A 86 -4.65 -1.52 20.36
CA ASP A 86 -3.25 -1.50 20.81
C ASP A 86 -2.28 -1.58 19.63
N PHE A 87 -1.55 -0.48 19.38
CA PHE A 87 -0.56 -0.42 18.30
C PHE A 87 0.80 -1.02 18.66
N THR A 88 1.02 -1.41 19.92
CA THR A 88 2.29 -2.04 20.31
C THR A 88 2.46 -3.42 19.66
N ASN A 89 1.35 -4.04 19.22
CA ASN A 89 1.32 -5.35 18.59
C ASN A 89 0.89 -5.32 17.12
N VAL A 90 1.09 -4.21 16.40
CA VAL A 90 0.80 -4.17 14.95
C VAL A 90 1.72 -5.14 14.22
N ALA A 91 1.10 -6.11 13.54
CA ALA A 91 1.81 -7.00 12.64
C ALA A 91 2.32 -6.21 11.43
N VAL A 92 3.64 -6.20 11.25
CA VAL A 92 4.31 -5.66 10.06
C VAL A 92 4.70 -6.81 9.15
N TYR A 93 4.34 -6.69 7.88
CA TYR A 93 4.59 -7.70 6.86
C TYR A 93 5.54 -7.19 5.78
N ASP A 94 6.30 -8.13 5.22
CA ASP A 94 7.24 -7.89 4.13
C ASP A 94 6.50 -8.15 2.83
N LEU A 95 6.20 -7.10 2.06
CA LEU A 95 5.42 -7.26 0.83
C LEU A 95 6.09 -8.19 -0.20
N PRO A 96 7.43 -8.14 -0.42
CA PRO A 96 8.10 -9.13 -1.27
C PRO A 96 7.85 -10.57 -0.80
N VAL A 97 7.96 -10.85 0.51
CA VAL A 97 7.71 -12.20 1.05
C VAL A 97 6.26 -12.62 0.86
N LEU A 98 5.29 -11.74 1.16
CA LEU A 98 3.87 -12.01 0.95
C LEU A 98 3.50 -12.28 -0.51
N SER A 99 4.24 -11.70 -1.45
CA SER A 99 4.07 -11.92 -2.89
C SER A 99 4.84 -13.14 -3.44
N GLY A 100 5.37 -14.00 -2.57
CA GLY A 100 6.16 -15.17 -2.95
C GLY A 100 7.57 -14.83 -3.44
N GLY A 101 8.12 -13.71 -3.01
CA GLY A 101 9.51 -13.28 -3.21
C GLY A 101 10.29 -13.26 -1.90
N GLY A 102 11.14 -12.25 -1.75
CA GLY A 102 12.00 -12.06 -0.59
C GLY A 102 13.45 -12.48 -0.79
N GLY A 103 14.28 -12.22 0.21
CA GLY A 103 15.72 -12.45 0.18
C GLY A 103 16.53 -11.16 0.04
N PRO A 104 17.86 -11.26 -0.17
CA PRO A 104 18.74 -10.11 -0.25
C PRO A 104 18.37 -9.16 -1.39
N THR A 105 18.49 -7.86 -1.13
CA THR A 105 18.14 -6.77 -2.05
C THR A 105 19.41 -6.09 -2.54
N SER A 106 19.50 -5.80 -3.84
CA SER A 106 20.59 -4.99 -4.43
C SER A 106 20.01 -3.75 -5.09
N TYR A 107 20.70 -2.61 -4.92
CA TYR A 107 20.33 -1.33 -5.52
C TYR A 107 21.02 -1.07 -6.87
N GLU A 108 21.97 -1.93 -7.28
CA GLU A 108 22.83 -1.68 -8.44
C GLU A 108 22.01 -1.36 -9.69
N ASP A 109 22.33 -0.22 -10.31
CA ASP A 109 21.71 0.33 -11.52
C ASP A 109 20.21 0.68 -11.42
N VAL A 110 19.64 0.78 -10.21
CA VAL A 110 18.24 1.19 -10.01
C VAL A 110 18.16 2.58 -9.38
N ALA A 111 17.58 3.52 -10.11
CA ALA A 111 17.31 4.87 -9.58
C ALA A 111 16.30 4.82 -8.42
N SER A 112 16.53 5.63 -7.38
CA SER A 112 15.77 5.57 -6.13
C SER A 112 14.27 5.76 -6.28
N GLY A 113 13.84 6.61 -7.22
CA GLY A 113 12.41 6.79 -7.48
C GLY A 113 11.72 5.52 -7.97
N ALA A 114 12.43 4.52 -8.52
CA ALA A 114 11.83 3.29 -9.02
C ALA A 114 11.41 2.33 -7.90
N TYR A 115 11.92 2.53 -6.67
CA TYR A 115 11.65 1.63 -5.54
C TYR A 115 11.17 2.31 -4.26
N LEU A 116 11.51 3.58 -4.02
CA LEU A 116 11.21 4.24 -2.75
C LEU A 116 9.72 4.58 -2.54
N PHE A 117 8.87 4.49 -3.57
CA PHE A 117 7.49 5.02 -3.53
C PHE A 117 6.44 3.92 -3.71
N PRO A 118 6.18 3.10 -2.68
CA PRO A 118 5.04 2.21 -2.71
C PRO A 118 3.73 3.02 -2.67
N ALA A 119 2.64 2.42 -3.14
CA ALA A 119 1.34 3.07 -3.22
C ALA A 119 0.20 2.14 -2.81
N LEU A 120 -0.86 2.73 -2.23
CA LEU A 120 -2.11 2.03 -1.91
C LEU A 120 -3.27 2.60 -2.73
N HIS A 121 -4.10 1.70 -3.24
CA HIS A 121 -5.33 2.02 -3.95
C HIS A 121 -6.50 1.19 -3.41
N SER A 122 -7.73 1.68 -3.56
CA SER A 122 -8.92 0.85 -3.32
C SER A 122 -9.16 -0.06 -4.53
N ASP A 123 -9.56 -1.30 -4.29
CA ASP A 123 -9.94 -2.26 -5.33
C ASP A 123 -11.46 -2.49 -5.33
N GLY A 124 -12.20 -1.44 -5.67
CA GLY A 124 -13.66 -1.47 -5.73
C GLY A 124 -14.36 -1.62 -4.37
N PRO A 125 -15.68 -1.93 -4.39
CA PRO A 125 -16.46 -2.19 -3.19
C PRO A 125 -16.08 -3.54 -2.56
N GLY A 126 -16.02 -3.62 -1.22
CA GLY A 126 -15.69 -4.86 -0.48
C GLY A 126 -14.44 -4.77 0.40
N GLY A 127 -13.76 -3.62 0.42
CA GLY A 127 -12.66 -3.34 1.34
C GLY A 127 -11.29 -3.88 0.91
N ALA A 128 -11.22 -4.47 -0.28
CA ALA A 128 -9.96 -4.86 -0.90
C ALA A 128 -9.12 -3.63 -1.24
N ILE A 129 -7.81 -3.78 -1.10
CA ILE A 129 -6.84 -2.74 -1.48
C ILE A 129 -5.80 -3.33 -2.45
N LEU A 130 -5.23 -2.47 -3.27
CA LEU A 130 -4.06 -2.77 -4.09
C LEU A 130 -2.85 -2.12 -3.45
N ALA A 131 -1.75 -2.86 -3.32
CA ALA A 131 -0.45 -2.32 -2.99
C ALA A 131 0.48 -2.46 -4.20
N SER A 132 0.98 -1.35 -4.73
CA SER A 132 2.05 -1.32 -5.75
C SER A 132 3.37 -1.01 -5.06
N PHE A 133 4.39 -1.82 -5.33
CA PHE A 133 5.71 -1.66 -4.72
C PHE A 133 6.81 -2.27 -5.58
N ALA A 134 8.07 -1.92 -5.29
CA ALA A 134 9.23 -2.57 -5.90
C ALA A 134 9.67 -3.80 -5.09
N ASP A 135 9.87 -4.92 -5.77
CA ASP A 135 10.65 -6.05 -5.27
C ASP A 135 12.05 -5.96 -5.91
N LEU A 136 13.02 -5.47 -5.14
CA LEU A 136 14.41 -5.33 -5.58
C LEU A 136 15.13 -6.69 -5.73
N ASN A 137 14.68 -7.73 -5.02
CA ASN A 137 15.24 -9.07 -5.19
C ASN A 137 14.90 -9.63 -6.58
N LYS A 138 13.64 -9.45 -7.01
CA LYS A 138 13.18 -9.89 -8.34
C LYS A 138 13.43 -8.88 -9.45
N ARG A 139 13.80 -7.64 -9.11
CA ARG A 139 13.86 -6.49 -10.03
C ARG A 139 12.53 -6.24 -10.76
N ARG A 140 11.42 -6.30 -10.01
CA ARG A 140 10.06 -6.12 -10.54
C ARG A 140 9.31 -5.06 -9.76
N ASN A 141 8.41 -4.35 -10.43
CA ASN A 141 7.31 -3.66 -9.76
C ASN A 141 6.12 -4.63 -9.67
N VAL A 142 5.65 -4.86 -8.46
CA VAL A 142 4.59 -5.83 -8.16
C VAL A 142 3.37 -5.06 -7.68
N VAL A 143 2.21 -5.47 -8.16
CA VAL A 143 0.90 -5.03 -7.64
C VAL A 143 0.24 -6.24 -7.02
N VAL A 144 -0.02 -6.17 -5.72
CA VAL A 144 -0.77 -7.19 -5.00
C VAL A 144 -2.14 -6.67 -4.59
N ARG A 145 -3.13 -7.54 -4.67
CA ARG A 145 -4.44 -7.36 -4.06
C ARG A 145 -4.40 -7.94 -2.65
N ILE A 146 -4.78 -7.14 -1.67
CA ILE A 146 -4.80 -7.51 -0.25
C ILE A 146 -6.25 -7.51 0.23
N THR A 147 -6.67 -8.63 0.82
CA THR A 147 -7.98 -8.81 1.45
C THR A 147 -7.83 -9.50 2.80
N PHE A 148 -8.93 -9.56 3.55
CA PHE A 148 -9.03 -10.31 4.80
C PHE A 148 -10.27 -11.21 4.76
N PRO A 149 -10.32 -12.29 5.56
CA PRO A 149 -11.51 -13.11 5.66
C PRO A 149 -12.74 -12.27 6.04
N THR A 150 -13.82 -12.41 5.28
CA THR A 150 -15.11 -11.75 5.55
C THR A 150 -16.11 -12.71 6.18
N ASP A 151 -16.01 -14.01 5.90
CA ASP A 151 -16.71 -15.05 6.65
C ASP A 151 -15.72 -15.62 7.67
N LEU A 152 -15.99 -15.40 8.96
CA LEU A 152 -15.12 -15.81 10.05
C LEU A 152 -15.54 -17.14 10.68
N GLY A 153 -16.70 -17.71 10.31
CA GLY A 153 -17.27 -18.91 10.94
C GLY A 153 -17.55 -18.74 12.44
N THR A 154 -17.42 -19.81 13.23
CA THR A 154 -17.61 -19.76 14.69
C THR A 154 -16.35 -19.28 15.42
N PRO A 155 -16.42 -18.34 16.36
CA PRO A 155 -15.29 -17.94 17.18
C PRO A 155 -14.63 -19.10 17.92
N GLY A 156 -13.30 -19.12 17.98
CA GLY A 156 -12.54 -20.05 18.82
C GLY A 156 -11.27 -20.61 18.18
N GLU A 157 -10.44 -21.25 19.01
CA GLU A 157 -9.14 -21.83 18.61
C GLU A 157 -9.26 -23.05 17.67
N GLY A 158 -10.45 -23.64 17.57
CA GLY A 158 -10.73 -24.72 16.60
C GLY A 158 -11.04 -24.23 15.18
N ASN A 159 -11.26 -22.93 14.98
CA ASN A 159 -11.60 -22.35 13.68
C ASN A 159 -10.41 -21.57 13.11
N ILE A 160 -9.75 -22.16 12.12
CA ILE A 160 -8.59 -21.59 11.45
C ILE A 160 -8.91 -20.20 10.85
N THR A 161 -10.11 -20.01 10.29
CA THR A 161 -10.48 -18.73 9.68
C THR A 161 -10.59 -17.63 10.74
N TRP A 162 -11.19 -17.95 11.90
CA TRP A 162 -11.25 -17.03 13.04
C TRP A 162 -9.86 -16.67 13.56
N MET A 163 -8.97 -17.65 13.68
CA MET A 163 -7.59 -17.43 14.12
C MET A 163 -6.78 -16.57 13.14
N ARG A 164 -7.05 -16.69 11.85
CA ARG A 164 -6.32 -15.98 10.78
C ARG A 164 -7.01 -14.71 10.30
N ARG A 165 -8.06 -14.24 10.99
CA ARG A 165 -8.88 -13.09 10.59
C ARG A 165 -8.10 -11.77 10.41
N HIS A 166 -6.93 -11.64 11.03
CA HIS A 166 -6.04 -10.47 10.90
C HIS A 166 -4.82 -10.70 10.00
N ILE A 167 -4.70 -11.89 9.42
CA ILE A 167 -3.62 -12.22 8.50
C ILE A 167 -4.08 -11.84 7.08
N PRO A 168 -3.33 -11.00 6.36
CA PRO A 168 -3.69 -10.60 5.01
C PRO A 168 -3.67 -11.79 4.06
N ILE A 169 -4.69 -11.87 3.21
CA ILE A 169 -4.73 -12.74 2.04
C ILE A 169 -4.22 -11.92 0.86
N VAL A 170 -3.12 -12.35 0.26
CA VAL A 170 -2.40 -11.61 -0.78
C VAL A 170 -2.42 -12.39 -2.09
N GLY A 171 -2.83 -11.73 -3.17
CA GLY A 171 -2.72 -12.24 -4.54
C GLY A 171 -1.99 -11.26 -5.44
N VAL A 172 -1.01 -11.74 -6.23
CA VAL A 172 -0.34 -10.91 -7.24
C VAL A 172 -1.29 -10.68 -8.41
N VAL A 173 -1.57 -9.42 -8.74
CA VAL A 173 -2.50 -9.03 -9.82
C VAL A 173 -1.82 -8.19 -10.91
N GLY A 174 -0.64 -7.65 -10.63
CA GLY A 174 0.20 -6.95 -11.60
C GLY A 174 1.67 -7.25 -11.37
N ASP A 175 2.41 -7.38 -12.46
CA ASP A 175 3.83 -7.67 -12.44
C ASP A 175 4.49 -7.02 -13.66
N ALA A 176 5.38 -6.05 -13.42
CA ALA A 176 6.10 -5.30 -14.44
C ALA A 176 7.61 -5.31 -14.14
N PRO A 177 8.49 -5.15 -15.15
CA PRO A 177 9.87 -4.78 -14.88
C PRO A 177 9.92 -3.52 -14.00
N LEU A 178 10.96 -3.33 -13.19
CA LEU A 178 11.15 -2.02 -12.55
C LEU A 178 11.20 -0.92 -13.61
N ALA A 179 10.49 0.18 -13.38
CA ALA A 179 10.55 1.30 -14.30
C ALA A 179 11.97 1.87 -14.30
N PRO A 180 12.67 1.89 -15.46
CA PRO A 180 14.02 2.42 -15.52
C PRO A 180 14.05 3.96 -15.35
N THR A 181 12.89 4.60 -15.47
CA THR A 181 12.74 6.05 -15.53
C THR A 181 12.21 6.59 -14.20
N ALA A 182 13.10 6.67 -13.23
CA ALA A 182 12.88 7.46 -12.03
C ALA A 182 13.79 8.69 -12.06
N PRO A 183 13.30 9.87 -11.62
CA PRO A 183 14.12 11.07 -11.57
C PRO A 183 15.37 10.84 -10.70
N VAL A 184 16.52 11.36 -11.17
CA VAL A 184 17.83 11.23 -10.50
C VAL A 184 17.86 11.95 -9.14
N ARG A 185 16.94 12.90 -8.93
CA ARG A 185 16.69 13.55 -7.65
C ARG A 185 15.42 12.98 -7.04
N ILE A 186 15.37 12.83 -5.72
CA ILE A 186 14.17 12.40 -4.98
C ILE A 186 13.05 13.41 -5.23
N ALA A 187 12.26 13.20 -6.27
CA ALA A 187 10.98 13.85 -6.50
C ALA A 187 9.91 12.85 -6.06
N SER A 188 8.92 13.32 -5.31
CA SER A 188 7.79 12.48 -4.90
C SER A 188 7.14 11.88 -6.14
N MET A 189 7.17 10.55 -6.25
CA MET A 189 6.54 9.82 -7.33
C MET A 189 5.18 9.32 -6.85
N GLY A 190 4.16 9.54 -7.67
CA GLY A 190 2.86 8.93 -7.49
C GLY A 190 2.68 7.75 -8.44
N THR A 191 1.84 6.82 -8.02
CA THR A 191 1.40 5.67 -8.82
C THR A 191 -0.09 5.79 -9.07
N ALA A 192 -0.52 5.41 -10.27
CA ALA A 192 -1.91 5.18 -10.61
C ALA A 192 -2.03 3.76 -11.17
N LEU A 193 -3.09 3.06 -10.77
CA LEU A 193 -3.42 1.73 -11.25
C LEU A 193 -4.73 1.78 -12.03
N GLY A 194 -4.70 1.28 -13.26
CA GLY A 194 -5.89 1.09 -14.09
C GLY A 194 -6.60 -0.23 -13.80
N ALA A 195 -7.68 -0.50 -14.54
CA ALA A 195 -8.46 -1.74 -14.42
C ALA A 195 -7.62 -3.00 -14.74
N GLY A 196 -6.59 -2.87 -15.57
CA GLY A 196 -5.64 -3.96 -15.86
C GLY A 196 -4.57 -4.16 -14.78
N TYR A 197 -4.64 -3.44 -13.65
CA TYR A 197 -3.62 -3.41 -12.59
C TYR A 197 -2.23 -2.99 -13.07
N ARG A 198 -2.17 -2.26 -14.19
CA ARG A 198 -0.93 -1.82 -14.81
C ARG A 198 -0.52 -0.45 -14.26
N PRO A 199 0.71 -0.31 -13.74
CA PRO A 199 1.16 0.94 -13.15
C PRO A 199 1.39 2.03 -14.19
N THR A 200 0.93 3.23 -13.84
CA THR A 200 1.36 4.51 -14.42
C THR A 200 2.06 5.29 -13.32
N PHE A 201 3.32 5.62 -13.52
CA PHE A 201 4.07 6.48 -12.60
C PHE A 201 4.06 7.91 -13.08
N TYR A 202 3.96 8.84 -12.15
CA TYR A 202 3.99 10.27 -12.44
C TYR A 202 4.74 11.04 -11.35
N TRP A 203 5.37 12.13 -11.74
CA TRP A 203 6.09 13.01 -10.82
C TRP A 203 6.15 14.42 -11.39
N ARG A 204 6.26 15.39 -10.49
CA ARG A 204 6.45 16.78 -10.88
C ARG A 204 7.94 17.05 -11.09
N ASP A 205 8.26 17.74 -12.18
CA ASP A 205 9.60 18.26 -12.46
C ASP A 205 9.48 19.72 -12.89
N ALA A 206 9.87 20.63 -11.99
CA ALA A 206 9.71 22.07 -12.15
C ALA A 206 8.29 22.49 -12.62
N ASP A 207 8.18 22.92 -13.87
CA ASP A 207 7.00 23.40 -14.58
C ASP A 207 6.35 22.30 -15.43
N ARG A 208 6.63 21.03 -15.15
CA ARG A 208 6.08 19.88 -15.90
C ARG A 208 5.55 18.81 -14.96
N LEU A 209 4.50 18.12 -15.42
CA LEU A 209 4.12 16.80 -14.91
C LEU A 209 4.66 15.75 -15.87
N LEU A 210 5.57 14.92 -15.38
CA LEU A 210 6.13 13.79 -16.13
C LEU A 210 5.36 12.51 -15.77
N TYR A 211 5.23 11.61 -16.73
CA TYR A 211 4.64 10.29 -16.50
C TYR A 211 5.15 9.21 -17.45
N THR A 212 5.13 7.96 -16.99
CA THR A 212 5.35 6.76 -17.80
C THR A 212 4.30 5.70 -17.46
N ARG A 213 3.97 4.85 -18.42
CA ARG A 213 2.91 3.83 -18.33
C ARG A 213 3.49 2.50 -18.76
N PHE A 214 3.26 1.46 -17.97
CA PHE A 214 3.48 0.09 -18.41
C PHE A 214 2.30 -0.38 -19.26
N ASP A 215 2.56 -0.86 -20.48
CA ASP A 215 1.53 -1.29 -21.43
C ASP A 215 1.19 -2.78 -21.35
N GLY A 216 1.82 -3.51 -20.43
CA GLY A 216 1.72 -4.97 -20.28
C GLY A 216 2.93 -5.73 -20.85
N ARG A 217 3.81 -5.06 -21.60
CA ARG A 217 5.05 -5.64 -22.15
C ARG A 217 6.26 -4.80 -21.77
N GLU A 218 6.18 -3.49 -21.96
CA GLU A 218 7.28 -2.57 -21.70
C GLU A 218 6.82 -1.24 -21.10
N TRP A 219 7.80 -0.47 -20.60
CA TRP A 219 7.56 0.89 -20.13
C TRP A 219 7.60 1.85 -21.32
N ASN A 220 6.54 2.64 -21.46
CA ASN A 220 6.53 3.72 -22.44
C ASN A 220 7.61 4.76 -22.12
N SER A 221 8.09 5.46 -23.16
CA SER A 221 8.94 6.64 -22.99
C SER A 221 8.25 7.66 -22.08
N VAL A 222 9.04 8.33 -21.22
CA VAL A 222 8.52 9.40 -20.36
C VAL A 222 7.89 10.50 -21.21
N LYS A 223 6.66 10.86 -20.85
CA LYS A 223 5.90 11.97 -21.44
C LYS A 223 5.82 13.13 -20.46
N ALA A 224 5.67 14.33 -21.00
CA ALA A 224 5.59 15.57 -20.22
C ALA A 224 4.31 16.35 -20.55
N ILE A 225 3.65 16.86 -19.52
CA ILE A 225 2.59 17.87 -19.62
C ILE A 225 3.17 19.18 -19.08
N GLN A 226 3.25 20.19 -19.92
CA GLN A 226 3.70 21.52 -19.52
C GLN A 226 2.66 22.19 -18.62
N LEU A 227 3.09 22.67 -17.47
CA LEU A 227 2.29 23.44 -16.52
C LEU A 227 2.37 24.93 -16.85
N GLY A 228 1.28 25.64 -16.61
CA GLY A 228 1.17 27.07 -16.85
C GLY A 228 -0.23 27.58 -16.50
N ASP A 229 -0.55 28.82 -16.88
CA ASP A 229 -1.78 29.50 -16.48
C ASP A 229 -3.06 28.75 -16.88
N THR A 230 -3.04 28.05 -18.01
CA THR A 230 -4.19 27.27 -18.52
C THR A 230 -4.19 25.81 -18.06
N MET A 231 -3.03 25.29 -17.66
CA MET A 231 -2.81 23.90 -17.28
C MET A 231 -2.18 23.82 -15.89
N SER A 232 -3.03 23.79 -14.87
CA SER A 232 -2.60 23.59 -13.48
C SER A 232 -2.10 22.15 -13.25
N TYR A 233 -1.36 21.96 -12.16
CA TYR A 233 -0.89 20.64 -11.75
C TYR A 233 -2.05 19.66 -11.54
N GLU A 234 -3.14 20.10 -10.90
CA GLU A 234 -4.32 19.28 -10.60
C GLU A 234 -5.02 18.85 -11.88
N ARG A 235 -5.11 19.75 -12.88
CA ARG A 235 -5.66 19.43 -14.20
C ARG A 235 -4.79 18.41 -14.93
N ALA A 236 -3.48 18.64 -14.97
CA ALA A 236 -2.53 17.71 -15.59
C ALA A 236 -2.57 16.33 -14.91
N LEU A 237 -2.61 16.31 -13.57
CA LEU A 237 -2.72 15.08 -12.79
C LEU A 237 -4.02 14.35 -13.09
N SER A 238 -5.15 15.07 -13.14
CA SER A 238 -6.44 14.48 -13.49
C SER A 238 -6.43 13.84 -14.89
N LEU A 239 -5.75 14.44 -15.86
CA LEU A 239 -5.55 13.84 -17.18
C LEU A 239 -4.73 12.55 -17.11
N VAL A 240 -3.62 12.54 -16.35
CA VAL A 240 -2.79 11.33 -16.17
C VAL A 240 -3.58 10.22 -15.47
N LEU A 241 -4.32 10.53 -14.40
CA LEU A 241 -5.18 9.58 -13.70
C LEU A 241 -6.29 9.03 -14.61
N GLY A 242 -6.90 9.90 -15.42
CA GLY A 242 -7.89 9.51 -16.43
C GLY A 242 -7.31 8.53 -17.46
N MET A 243 -6.13 8.84 -18.02
CA MET A 243 -5.42 7.94 -18.93
C MET A 243 -5.00 6.62 -18.28
N ALA A 244 -4.60 6.64 -17.02
CA ALA A 244 -4.22 5.45 -16.27
C ALA A 244 -5.42 4.52 -16.04
N SER A 245 -6.61 5.07 -15.83
CA SER A 245 -7.84 4.27 -15.64
C SER A 245 -8.17 3.37 -16.83
N ALA A 246 -7.81 3.80 -18.04
CA ALA A 246 -7.96 3.06 -19.29
C ALA A 246 -6.77 2.11 -19.59
N ASN A 247 -5.91 1.83 -18.60
CA ASN A 247 -4.77 0.90 -18.70
C ASN A 247 -5.04 -0.44 -18.05
#